data_AF-A0A3E0MP31-F1
#
_entry.id   AF-A0A3E0MP31-F1
#
_cell.length_a   1.000
_cell.length_b   1.000
_cell.length_c   1.000
_cell.angle_alpha   90.00
_cell.angle_beta   90.00
_cell.angle_gamma   90.00
#
_symmetry.space_group_name_H-M   'P 1'
#
loop_
_entity.id
_entity.type
_entity.pdbx_description
1 polymer ?
#
loop_
_entity_poly.entity_id
_entity_poly.type
_entity_poly.pdbx_seq_one_letter_code
_entity_poly.pdbx_strand_id
1 'polypeptide(L)'
;PLDYGLSLPEMKHSALEESALEKLMVDIQRLPTSRAFEQWERDLLHAIPAFLLNYSRYRHWYESTTKADIETLIGKAFETLEQADSALSEVIAANDQTLDSGLVQLTHRRSLRLSMIIAGTDPDPSNPLFHILDPILDN
;
A
#
# COMPACT_ATOMS: atom_id res chain seq x y z
N PRO A 1 -1.81 -14.69 -14.94
CA PRO A 1 -1.09 -13.43 -15.19
C PRO A 1 -1.35 -12.49 -14.01
N LEU A 2 -0.39 -11.62 -13.67
CA LEU A 2 -0.58 -10.64 -12.60
C LEU A 2 -1.55 -9.55 -13.06
N ASP A 3 -2.38 -9.07 -12.14
CA ASP A 3 -3.37 -8.02 -12.39
C ASP A 3 -2.76 -6.65 -12.10
N TYR A 4 -2.68 -5.80 -13.12
CA TYR A 4 -2.19 -4.43 -13.03
C TYR A 4 -3.30 -3.39 -13.23
N GLY A 5 -4.54 -3.82 -13.48
CA GLY A 5 -5.67 -2.96 -13.82
C GLY A 5 -6.46 -2.45 -12.61
N LEU A 6 -5.84 -2.38 -11.43
CA LEU A 6 -6.49 -1.86 -10.23
C LEU A 6 -6.59 -0.33 -10.30
N SER A 7 -7.72 0.20 -9.86
CA SER A 7 -7.94 1.65 -9.69
C SER A 7 -8.26 1.98 -8.23
N LEU A 8 -7.82 3.14 -7.77
CA LEU A 8 -8.21 3.69 -6.48
C LEU A 8 -9.72 3.94 -6.48
N PRO A 9 -10.41 3.63 -5.38
CA PRO A 9 -11.81 4.01 -5.22
C PRO A 9 -11.93 5.52 -5.02
N GLU A 10 -13.16 6.02 -4.99
CA GLU A 10 -13.43 7.38 -4.53
C GLU A 10 -12.87 7.60 -3.12
N MET A 11 -12.23 8.75 -2.92
CA MET A 11 -11.64 9.12 -1.63
C MET A 11 -12.72 9.27 -0.57
N LYS A 12 -12.49 8.69 0.61
CA LYS A 12 -13.29 8.99 1.80
C LYS A 12 -12.66 10.15 2.55
N HIS A 13 -13.44 11.21 2.77
CA HIS A 13 -12.98 12.41 3.43
C HIS A 13 -13.17 12.36 4.95
N SER A 14 -12.16 12.84 5.68
CA SER A 14 -12.19 13.08 7.12
C SER A 14 -11.73 14.51 7.41
N ALA A 15 -12.67 15.45 7.49
CA ALA A 15 -12.37 16.89 7.47
C ALA A 15 -11.32 17.34 8.51
N LEU A 16 -11.35 16.78 9.72
CA LEU A 16 -10.40 17.16 10.78
C LEU A 16 -9.00 16.56 10.55
N GLU A 17 -8.94 15.28 10.22
CA GLU A 17 -7.68 14.55 10.04
C GLU A 17 -6.95 15.03 8.79
N GLU A 18 -7.69 15.24 7.69
CA GLU A 18 -7.15 15.79 6.45
C GLU A 18 -6.56 17.18 6.69
N SER A 19 -7.31 18.07 7.33
CA SER A 19 -6.83 19.43 7.61
C SER A 19 -5.59 19.44 8.50
N ALA A 20 -5.51 18.55 9.50
CA ALA A 20 -4.35 18.44 10.37
C ALA A 20 -3.09 17.95 9.63
N LEU A 21 -3.23 16.93 8.78
CA LEU A 21 -2.13 16.38 7.99
C LEU A 21 -1.68 17.36 6.90
N GLU A 22 -2.61 18.04 6.24
CA GLU A 22 -2.33 19.10 5.27
C GLU A 22 -1.56 20.26 5.88
N LYS A 23 -1.99 20.73 7.06
CA LYS A 23 -1.26 21.75 7.80
C LYS A 23 0.16 21.28 8.16
N LEU A 24 0.29 20.04 8.66
CA LEU A 24 1.60 19.50 9.04
C LEU A 24 2.55 19.42 7.84
N MET A 25 2.06 19.01 6.67
CA MET A 25 2.84 19.04 5.43
C MET A 25 3.35 20.45 5.10
N VAL A 26 2.48 21.46 5.19
CA VAL A 26 2.85 22.87 4.97
C VAL A 26 3.89 23.35 5.98
N ASP A 27 3.74 22.98 7.26
CA ASP A 27 4.68 23.37 8.31
C ASP A 27 6.05 22.69 8.12
N ILE A 28 6.10 21.43 7.68
CA ILE A 28 7.35 20.73 7.33
C ILE A 28 8.06 21.41 6.16
N GLN A 29 7.34 21.78 5.10
CA GLN A 29 7.93 22.47 3.94
C GLN A 29 8.58 23.80 4.32
N ARG A 30 8.09 24.47 5.38
CA ARG A 30 8.63 25.73 5.90
C ARG A 30 9.88 25.55 6.76
N LEU A 31 10.19 24.34 7.22
CA LEU A 31 11.40 24.10 8.02
C LEU A 31 12.64 24.45 7.19
N PRO A 32 13.59 25.23 7.71
CA PRO A 32 14.79 25.60 6.98
C PRO A 32 15.68 24.37 6.79
N THR A 33 16.28 24.23 5.61
CA THR A 33 17.32 23.22 5.34
C THR A 33 18.72 23.76 5.62
N SER A 34 19.64 22.87 5.96
CA SER A 34 21.04 23.16 6.24
C SER A 34 21.89 21.90 6.05
N ARG A 35 23.22 22.00 6.28
CA ARG A 35 24.09 20.82 6.30
C ARG A 35 23.74 19.79 7.38
N ALA A 36 23.03 20.20 8.43
CA ALA A 36 22.56 19.31 9.50
C ALA A 36 21.11 18.85 9.30
N PHE A 37 20.44 19.36 8.27
CA PHE A 37 19.07 18.97 7.89
C PHE A 37 18.88 19.23 6.40
N GLU A 38 19.31 18.28 5.60
CA GLU A 38 19.36 18.36 4.15
C GLU A 38 17.95 18.31 3.53
N GLN A 39 17.85 18.71 2.26
CA GLN A 39 16.58 18.72 1.53
C GLN A 39 15.86 17.36 1.56
N TRP A 40 16.61 16.28 1.32
CA TRP A 40 16.03 14.93 1.27
C TRP A 40 15.47 14.49 2.62
N GLU A 41 16.02 14.98 3.74
CA GLU A 41 15.50 14.68 5.09
C GLU A 41 14.16 15.36 5.32
N ARG A 42 14.02 16.60 4.83
CA ARG A 42 12.74 17.32 4.83
C ARG A 42 11.72 16.65 3.91
N ASP A 43 12.14 16.20 2.73
CA ASP A 43 11.27 15.51 1.79
C ASP A 43 10.79 14.17 2.37
N LEU A 44 11.68 13.43 3.04
CA LEU A 44 11.34 12.21 3.76
C LEU A 44 10.37 12.49 4.92
N LEU A 45 10.62 13.53 5.71
CA LEU A 45 9.74 13.95 6.80
C LEU A 45 8.35 14.34 6.28
N HIS A 46 8.29 15.00 5.12
CA HIS A 46 7.04 15.37 4.43
C HIS A 46 6.29 14.15 3.87
N ALA A 47 7.01 13.13 3.42
CA ALA A 47 6.39 11.92 2.86
C ALA A 47 5.54 11.15 3.89
N ILE A 48 5.87 11.25 5.18
CA ILE A 48 5.13 10.58 6.26
C ILE A 48 3.67 11.07 6.34
N PRO A 49 3.38 12.38 6.58
CA PRO A 49 1.99 12.86 6.60
C PRO A 49 1.30 12.74 5.25
N ALA A 50 2.02 12.82 4.13
CA ALA A 50 1.44 12.56 2.81
C ALA A 50 0.94 11.11 2.69
N PHE A 51 1.74 10.14 3.12
CA PHE A 51 1.31 8.74 3.20
C PHE A 51 0.13 8.56 4.15
N LEU A 52 0.17 9.14 5.36
CA LEU A 52 -0.91 9.01 6.33
C LEU A 52 -2.23 9.59 5.80
N LEU A 53 -2.16 10.68 5.04
CA LEU A 53 -3.33 11.29 4.40
C LEU A 53 -3.94 10.36 3.35
N ASN A 54 -3.12 9.78 2.48
CA ASN A 54 -3.62 8.81 1.51
C ASN A 54 -4.12 7.53 2.20
N TYR A 55 -3.41 7.08 3.25
CA TYR A 55 -3.81 5.91 4.01
C TYR A 55 -5.17 6.14 4.66
N SER A 56 -5.43 7.28 5.32
CA SER A 56 -6.74 7.55 5.91
C SER A 56 -7.87 7.56 4.87
N ARG A 57 -7.61 8.09 3.66
CA ARG A 57 -8.56 8.11 2.54
C ARG A 57 -8.91 6.72 2.00
N TYR A 58 -7.95 5.80 1.98
CA TYR A 58 -8.07 4.52 1.28
C TYR A 58 -8.00 3.27 2.18
N ARG A 59 -7.71 3.43 3.47
CA ARG A 59 -7.51 2.34 4.43
C ARG A 59 -8.63 1.32 4.41
N HIS A 60 -9.88 1.80 4.47
CA HIS A 60 -11.04 0.90 4.52
C HIS A 60 -11.14 0.02 3.27
N TRP A 61 -10.86 0.58 2.09
CA TRP A 61 -10.83 -0.17 0.84
C TRP A 61 -9.68 -1.17 0.84
N TYR A 62 -8.48 -0.75 1.24
CA TYR A 62 -7.32 -1.64 1.34
C TYR A 62 -7.58 -2.82 2.27
N GLU A 63 -8.10 -2.56 3.48
CA GLU A 63 -8.34 -3.60 4.47
C GLU A 63 -9.45 -4.56 4.03
N SER A 64 -10.57 -4.04 3.55
CA SER A 64 -11.71 -4.87 3.11
C SER A 64 -11.37 -5.74 1.90
N THR A 65 -10.70 -5.18 0.88
CA THR A 65 -10.32 -5.93 -0.32
C THR A 65 -9.20 -6.94 -0.06
N THR A 66 -8.22 -6.59 0.77
CA THR A 66 -7.16 -7.52 1.18
C THR A 66 -7.74 -8.68 1.99
N LYS A 67 -8.65 -8.40 2.92
CA LYS A 67 -9.36 -9.45 3.66
C LYS A 67 -10.12 -10.37 2.70
N ALA A 68 -10.90 -9.83 1.77
CA ALA A 68 -11.66 -10.62 0.80
C ALA A 68 -10.76 -11.50 -0.09
N ASP A 69 -9.58 -11.01 -0.48
CA ASP A 69 -8.60 -11.80 -1.23
C ASP A 69 -8.05 -12.97 -0.41
N ILE A 70 -7.76 -12.75 0.88
CA ILE A 70 -7.34 -13.80 1.81
C ILE A 70 -8.45 -14.83 2.00
N GLU A 71 -9.69 -14.37 2.23
CA GLU A 71 -10.86 -15.24 2.41
C GLU A 71 -11.08 -16.13 1.18
N THR A 72 -10.88 -15.59 -0.01
CA THR A 72 -10.96 -16.33 -1.27
C THR A 72 -9.87 -17.39 -1.38
N LEU A 73 -8.62 -17.05 -1.02
CA LEU A 73 -7.50 -17.98 -1.09
C LEU A 73 -7.65 -19.14 -0.07
N ILE A 74 -8.06 -18.82 1.16
CA ILE A 74 -8.16 -19.78 2.26
C ILE A 74 -9.50 -20.55 2.22
N GLY A 75 -10.53 -19.99 1.58
CA GLY A 75 -11.88 -20.58 1.56
C GLY A 75 -12.63 -20.41 2.89
N LYS A 76 -12.31 -19.38 3.67
CA LYS A 76 -12.90 -19.10 4.99
C LYS A 76 -13.14 -17.61 5.16
N ALA A 77 -14.27 -17.23 5.76
CA ALA A 77 -14.58 -15.84 6.11
C ALA A 77 -13.95 -15.44 7.45
N PHE A 78 -13.59 -14.16 7.58
CA PHE A 78 -13.03 -13.57 8.80
C PHE A 78 -13.76 -12.28 9.16
N GLU A 79 -13.81 -11.94 10.44
CA GLU A 79 -14.43 -10.69 10.88
C GLU A 79 -13.50 -9.51 10.55
N THR A 80 -12.22 -9.66 10.82
CA THR A 80 -11.21 -8.60 10.70
C THR A 80 -10.05 -9.00 9.79
N LEU A 81 -9.29 -8.02 9.31
CA LEU A 81 -8.09 -8.28 8.50
C LEU A 81 -7.02 -8.99 9.34
N GLU A 82 -6.90 -8.68 10.63
CA GLU A 82 -5.90 -9.28 11.52
C GLU A 82 -6.11 -10.80 11.71
N GLN A 83 -7.37 -11.22 11.78
CA GLN A 83 -7.73 -12.63 11.81
C GLN A 83 -7.36 -13.32 10.50
N ALA A 84 -7.64 -12.67 9.37
CA ALA A 84 -7.29 -13.17 8.04
C ALA A 84 -5.77 -13.28 7.86
N ASP A 85 -5.00 -12.26 8.26
CA ASP A 85 -3.53 -12.24 8.18
C ASP A 85 -2.89 -13.32 9.08
N SER A 86 -3.48 -13.58 10.25
CA SER A 86 -3.04 -14.67 11.13
C SER A 86 -3.25 -16.04 10.46
N ALA A 87 -4.41 -16.28 9.86
CA ALA A 87 -4.68 -17.51 9.11
C ALA A 87 -3.80 -17.64 7.85
N LEU A 88 -3.54 -16.54 7.13
CA LEU A 88 -2.63 -16.53 6.00
C LEU A 88 -1.20 -16.92 6.42
N SER A 89 -0.76 -16.45 7.59
CA SER A 89 0.56 -16.79 8.14
C SER A 89 0.68 -18.29 8.43
N GLU A 90 -0.37 -18.91 8.97
CA GLU A 90 -0.44 -20.36 9.18
C GLU A 90 -0.39 -21.14 7.86
N VAL A 91 -1.10 -20.67 6.83
CA VAL A 91 -1.09 -21.27 5.48
C VAL A 91 0.30 -21.18 4.84
N ILE A 92 0.97 -20.03 4.94
CA ILE A 92 2.34 -19.87 4.45
C ILE A 92 3.30 -20.81 5.21
N ALA A 93 3.15 -20.93 6.53
CA ALA A 93 3.99 -21.80 7.35
C ALA A 93 3.77 -23.30 7.03
N ALA A 94 2.57 -23.69 6.60
CA ALA A 94 2.29 -25.05 6.15
C ALA A 94 3.01 -25.40 4.82
N ASN A 95 3.44 -24.39 4.05
CA ASN A 95 4.26 -24.53 2.84
C ASN A 95 3.66 -25.48 1.79
N ASP A 96 2.34 -25.38 1.59
CA ASP A 96 1.64 -26.12 0.55
C ASP A 96 1.84 -25.42 -0.81
N GLN A 97 2.67 -26.03 -1.66
CA GLN A 97 3.01 -25.52 -3.00
C GLN A 97 1.80 -25.35 -3.92
N THR A 98 0.68 -26.03 -3.64
CA THR A 98 -0.54 -25.87 -4.44
C THR A 98 -1.14 -24.46 -4.34
N LEU A 99 -0.76 -23.72 -3.29
CA LEU A 99 -1.23 -22.36 -3.03
C LEU A 99 -0.26 -21.28 -3.55
N ASP A 100 0.93 -21.63 -4.03
CA ASP A 100 1.98 -20.68 -4.42
C ASP A 100 1.48 -19.65 -5.44
N SER A 101 0.77 -20.09 -6.47
CA SER A 101 0.24 -19.17 -7.48
C SER A 101 -0.76 -18.18 -6.89
N GLY A 102 -1.61 -18.64 -5.96
CA GLY A 102 -2.58 -17.80 -5.26
C GLY A 102 -1.90 -16.82 -4.32
N LEU A 103 -0.87 -17.26 -3.60
CA LEU A 103 -0.05 -16.42 -2.71
C LEU A 103 0.68 -15.31 -3.49
N VAL A 104 1.23 -15.64 -4.66
CA VAL A 104 1.87 -14.65 -5.55
C VAL A 104 0.85 -13.61 -6.02
N GLN A 105 -0.34 -14.02 -6.46
CA GLN A 105 -1.38 -13.09 -6.90
C GLN A 105 -1.91 -12.22 -5.75
N LEU A 106 -2.08 -12.80 -4.56
CA LEU A 106 -2.51 -12.07 -3.37
C LEU A 106 -1.47 -11.03 -2.97
N THR A 107 -0.21 -11.44 -2.87
CA THR A 107 0.90 -10.56 -2.48
C THR A 107 1.09 -9.45 -3.50
N HIS A 108 1.01 -9.76 -4.80
CA HIS A 108 1.05 -8.77 -5.87
C HIS A 108 -0.04 -7.72 -5.71
N ARG A 109 -1.30 -8.13 -5.57
CA ARG A 109 -2.43 -7.19 -5.43
C ARG A 109 -2.30 -6.37 -4.14
N ARG A 110 -1.94 -6.99 -3.01
CA ARG A 110 -1.73 -6.29 -1.74
C ARG A 110 -0.63 -5.23 -1.85
N SER A 111 0.51 -5.58 -2.43
CA SER A 111 1.63 -4.66 -2.66
C SER A 111 1.25 -3.54 -3.63
N LEU A 112 0.56 -3.86 -4.73
CA LEU A 112 0.09 -2.86 -5.69
C LEU A 112 -0.84 -1.83 -5.04
N ARG A 113 -1.79 -2.27 -4.21
CA ARG A 113 -2.68 -1.36 -3.45
C ARG A 113 -1.89 -0.46 -2.50
N LEU A 114 -0.87 -1.00 -1.81
CA LEU A 114 0.00 -0.18 -0.95
C LEU A 114 0.78 0.84 -1.77
N SER A 115 1.34 0.46 -2.92
CA SER A 115 2.00 1.41 -3.84
C SER A 115 1.05 2.51 -4.30
N MET A 116 -0.20 2.18 -4.63
CA MET A 116 -1.23 3.16 -5.00
C MET A 116 -1.51 4.14 -3.87
N ILE A 117 -1.57 3.67 -2.61
CA ILE A 117 -1.75 4.54 -1.44
C ILE A 117 -0.53 5.43 -1.21
N ILE A 118 0.68 4.88 -1.32
CA ILE A 118 1.92 5.66 -1.17
C ILE A 118 1.98 6.75 -2.25
N ALA A 119 1.69 6.41 -3.51
CA ALA A 119 1.70 7.35 -4.63
C ALA A 119 0.51 8.33 -4.58
N GLY A 120 -0.62 7.92 -4.02
CA GLY A 120 -1.89 8.66 -4.09
C GLY A 120 -2.52 8.65 -5.49
N THR A 121 -2.15 7.69 -6.34
CA THR A 121 -2.60 7.59 -7.73
C THR A 121 -2.86 6.14 -8.13
N ASP A 122 -3.57 5.97 -9.25
CA ASP A 122 -3.61 4.71 -9.98
C ASP A 122 -2.21 4.29 -10.46
N PRO A 123 -2.01 3.01 -10.82
CA PRO A 123 -0.75 2.54 -11.37
C PRO A 123 -0.34 3.33 -12.63
N ASP A 124 0.86 3.91 -12.57
CA ASP A 124 1.47 4.69 -13.66
C ASP A 124 2.90 4.17 -13.91
N PRO A 125 3.19 3.58 -15.08
CA PRO A 125 4.54 3.08 -15.42
C PRO A 125 5.66 4.12 -15.36
N SER A 126 5.34 5.41 -15.41
CA SER A 126 6.32 6.49 -15.27
C SER A 126 6.74 6.75 -13.82
N ASN A 127 5.93 6.29 -12.85
CA ASN A 127 6.25 6.35 -11.44
C ASN A 127 7.02 5.07 -11.02
N PRO A 128 8.22 5.20 -10.43
CA PRO A 128 9.05 4.06 -10.02
C PRO A 128 8.36 3.04 -9.12
N LEU A 129 7.32 3.43 -8.36
CA LEU A 129 6.56 2.53 -7.49
C LEU A 129 5.74 1.48 -8.26
N PHE A 130 5.49 1.70 -9.55
CA PHE A 130 4.72 0.79 -10.41
C PHE A 130 5.55 0.21 -11.55
N HIS A 131 6.86 0.46 -11.55
CA HIS A 131 7.73 -0.05 -12.60
C HIS A 131 7.75 -1.58 -12.54
N ILE A 132 7.40 -2.21 -13.67
CA ILE A 132 7.50 -3.66 -13.80
C ILE A 132 8.98 -3.96 -14.01
N LEU A 133 9.61 -4.54 -12.99
CA LEU A 133 10.98 -5.02 -13.10
C LEU A 133 10.97 -6.23 -14.03
N ASP A 134 11.66 -6.12 -15.16
CA ASP A 134 12.00 -7.29 -15.95
C ASP A 134 12.83 -8.24 -15.07
N PRO A 135 12.52 -9.54 -15.06
CA PRO A 135 13.31 -10.49 -14.29
C PRO A 135 14.75 -10.44 -14.79
N ILE A 136 15.69 -10.30 -13.84
CA ILE A 136 17.13 -10.46 -14.10
C ILE A 136 17.38 -11.96 -14.28
N LEU A 137 16.95 -12.48 -15.41
CA LEU A 137 17.34 -13.80 -15.89
C LEU A 137 18.16 -13.55 -17.14
N ASP A 138 19.48 -13.53 -16.96
CA ASP A 138 20.40 -13.65 -18.08
C ASP A 138 20.05 -14.94 -18.85
N ASN A 139 19.88 -14.82 -20.17
CA ASN A 139 19.72 -15.96 -21.07
C ASN A 139 20.97 -16.85 -21.09
#